data_AF-A0A1I7CTH2-F1
#
_entry.id   AF-A0A1I7CTH2-F1
#
_cell.length_a   1.000
_cell.length_b   1.000
_cell.length_c   1.000
_cell.angle_alpha   90.00
_cell.angle_beta   90.00
_cell.angle_gamma   90.00
#
_symmetry.space_group_name_H-M   'P 1'
#
loop_
_entity.id
_entity.type
_entity.pdbx_description
1 polymer ?
#
loop_
_entity_poly.entity_id
_entity_poly.type
_entity_poly.pdbx_seq_one_letter_code
_entity_poly.pdbx_strand_id
1 'polypeptide(L)'
;MKTFHCNRCSHLVFYENVRCERCEALLGYVPELAEISAFEDAGEGRWRSLHPRGEGALFRQCHNYAVENVCNWMIPADSPDTLCRACQLTRTIPNLSAPDNRLYWYRLEMAKRRLLYTLAALGLDVPSRKDDPESGLAFEFLEDGGDGERVMTGHDNGLITLNIAEAEDAYREKVRSAMGEPYRTLLGHFRHETGHYYFSQLVENDPRWLEPYRKLFGDERADYGEALTAYYRDGAPKDWQGSYISAYATMHPWEDWAETWAHYMLIVDVLDTSTSYGLALLPDDPSEPTLTDRTPIEDASFENLMKRWFPLTYALNSLNRSLGMPDGYPFTLASPVVDKLRFVHRVIAAAGDKTQPREAAKPAPLSAPQPVAQPMMSQEPVQAPVMQTIAPSAPPLQSEPAAVKAAPAKRATRRR
;
A
#
# COMPACT_ATOMS: atom_id res chain seq x y z
N MET A 1 0.71 6.58 8.09
CA MET A 1 -0.19 7.72 8.30
C MET A 1 -0.11 8.17 9.74
N LYS A 2 0.17 9.47 9.91
CA LYS A 2 0.26 10.13 11.21
C LYS A 2 -1.08 10.11 11.95
N THR A 3 -1.01 10.21 13.28
CA THR A 3 -2.14 10.43 14.18
C THR A 3 -2.45 11.92 14.23
N PHE A 4 -3.74 12.26 14.30
CA PHE A 4 -4.19 13.66 14.34
C PHE A 4 -5.00 13.92 15.60
N HIS A 5 -5.15 15.19 15.96
CA HIS A 5 -5.96 15.59 17.11
C HIS A 5 -6.93 16.71 16.70
N CYS A 6 -8.19 16.60 17.15
CA CYS A 6 -9.18 17.64 16.94
C CYS A 6 -8.72 18.94 17.61
N ASN A 7 -8.44 19.99 16.84
CA ASN A 7 -7.91 21.25 17.37
C ASN A 7 -8.85 22.01 18.33
N ARG A 8 -10.13 21.61 18.42
CA ARG A 8 -11.08 22.13 19.42
C ARG A 8 -11.01 21.46 20.80
N CYS A 9 -10.80 20.14 20.87
CA CYS A 9 -10.96 19.38 22.11
C CYS A 9 -9.84 18.36 22.40
N SER A 10 -8.82 18.35 21.55
CA SER A 10 -7.64 17.47 21.60
C SER A 10 -7.95 15.97 21.58
N HIS A 11 -9.15 15.56 21.17
CA HIS A 11 -9.47 14.16 20.98
C HIS A 11 -8.67 13.59 19.80
N LEU A 12 -8.16 12.36 19.94
CA LEU A 12 -7.51 11.64 18.85
C LEU A 12 -8.50 11.47 17.70
N VAL A 13 -8.06 11.76 16.48
CA VAL A 13 -8.86 11.58 15.26
C VAL A 13 -7.98 10.93 14.19
N PHE A 14 -8.62 10.17 13.32
CA PHE A 14 -8.01 9.46 12.21
C PHE A 14 -8.15 10.24 10.91
N TYR A 15 -7.30 9.89 9.95
CA TYR A 15 -7.20 10.57 8.67
C TYR A 15 -8.54 10.67 7.92
N GLU A 16 -9.42 9.69 8.09
CA GLU A 16 -10.71 9.61 7.41
C GLU A 16 -11.85 10.33 8.15
N ASN A 17 -11.65 10.76 9.40
CA ASN A 17 -12.74 11.35 10.15
C ASN A 17 -13.18 12.68 9.52
N VAL A 18 -14.49 12.82 9.35
CA VAL A 18 -15.18 14.04 8.89
C VAL A 18 -15.81 14.84 10.04
N ARG A 19 -15.90 14.22 11.22
CA ARG A 19 -16.48 14.80 12.43
C ARG A 19 -15.74 14.28 13.66
N CYS A 20 -15.51 15.15 14.63
CA CYS A 20 -14.95 14.74 15.92
C CYS A 20 -16.02 14.04 16.75
N GLU A 21 -15.79 12.81 17.17
CA GLU A 21 -16.78 12.04 17.96
C GLU A 21 -17.01 12.61 19.38
N ARG A 22 -16.07 13.40 19.89
CA ARG A 22 -16.19 14.03 21.23
C ARG A 22 -16.92 15.37 21.24
N CYS A 23 -16.54 16.31 20.38
CA CYS A 23 -17.08 17.68 20.39
C CYS A 23 -17.87 18.04 19.13
N GLU A 24 -18.08 17.06 18.25
CA GLU A 24 -18.90 17.15 17.05
C GLU A 24 -18.43 18.17 15.98
N ALA A 25 -17.25 18.77 16.17
CA ALA A 25 -16.67 19.68 15.19
C ALA A 25 -16.50 19.00 13.83
N LEU A 26 -16.79 19.74 12.75
CA LEU A 26 -16.41 19.34 11.39
C LEU A 26 -14.89 19.16 11.34
N LEU A 27 -14.44 18.08 10.72
CA LEU A 27 -13.03 17.80 10.48
C LEU A 27 -12.76 17.82 8.98
N GLY A 28 -11.55 18.19 8.59
CA GLY A 28 -11.14 18.09 7.20
C GLY A 28 -9.64 18.14 7.05
N TYR A 29 -9.12 17.40 6.09
CA TYR A 29 -7.70 17.45 5.76
C TYR A 29 -7.38 18.73 5.00
N VAL A 30 -6.33 19.43 5.43
CA VAL A 30 -5.79 20.61 4.77
C VAL A 30 -4.45 20.25 4.16
N PRO A 31 -4.40 20.00 2.84
CA PRO A 31 -3.20 19.65 2.09
C PRO A 31 -1.95 20.48 2.38
N GLU A 32 -2.10 21.80 2.49
CA GLU A 32 -1.01 22.75 2.65
C GLU A 32 -0.37 22.66 4.04
N LEU A 33 -1.15 22.20 5.03
CA LEU A 33 -0.67 21.98 6.39
C LEU A 33 -0.20 20.55 6.60
N ALA A 34 -0.63 19.62 5.74
CA ALA A 34 -0.55 18.17 5.92
C ALA A 34 -1.24 17.67 7.21
N GLU A 35 -2.36 18.30 7.59
CA GLU A 35 -3.05 18.08 8.87
C GLU A 35 -4.55 17.86 8.71
N ILE A 36 -5.16 17.13 9.65
CA ILE A 36 -6.60 17.21 9.90
C ILE A 36 -6.88 18.43 10.78
N SER A 37 -7.66 19.37 10.27
CA SER A 37 -8.12 20.53 11.01
C SER A 37 -9.54 20.32 11.52
N ALA A 38 -9.82 20.80 12.74
CA ALA A 38 -11.20 21.06 13.18
C ALA A 38 -11.68 22.41 12.67
N PHE A 39 -12.97 22.54 12.37
CA PHE A 39 -13.53 23.75 11.75
C PHE A 39 -14.70 24.35 12.54
N GLU A 40 -14.82 25.67 12.44
CA GLU A 40 -15.98 26.46 12.84
C GLU A 40 -16.72 26.99 11.62
N ASP A 41 -18.06 26.94 11.66
CA ASP A 41 -18.87 27.56 10.64
C ASP A 41 -18.64 29.08 10.66
N ALA A 42 -18.22 29.63 9.52
CA ALA A 42 -17.98 31.05 9.32
C ALA A 42 -19.08 31.72 8.48
N GLY A 43 -20.17 31.02 8.20
CA GLY A 43 -21.29 31.47 7.37
C GLY A 43 -21.03 31.32 5.87
N GLU A 44 -22.11 31.33 5.09
CA GLU A 44 -22.07 31.32 3.61
C GLU A 44 -21.27 30.14 3.02
N GLY A 45 -21.33 28.97 3.67
CA GLY A 45 -20.61 27.76 3.25
C GLY A 45 -19.09 27.81 3.47
N ARG A 46 -18.61 28.78 4.25
CA ARG A 46 -17.20 28.93 4.61
C ARG A 46 -16.94 28.39 6.01
N TRP A 47 -15.74 27.85 6.20
CA TRP A 47 -15.31 27.18 7.40
C TRP A 47 -13.97 27.74 7.86
N ARG A 48 -13.88 28.16 9.12
CA ARG A 48 -12.64 28.67 9.71
C ARG A 48 -11.84 27.52 10.31
N SER A 49 -10.59 27.34 9.90
CA SER A 49 -9.71 26.34 10.51
C SER A 49 -9.34 26.74 11.95
N LEU A 50 -9.45 25.79 12.87
CA LEU A 50 -8.99 25.90 14.25
C LEU A 50 -7.57 25.39 14.45
N HIS A 51 -6.92 24.89 13.40
CA HIS A 51 -5.55 24.44 13.49
C HIS A 51 -4.63 25.65 13.74
N PRO A 52 -3.67 25.60 14.70
CA PRO A 52 -2.81 26.74 15.02
C PRO A 52 -2.04 27.29 13.82
N ARG A 53 -1.50 26.39 12.97
CA ARG A 53 -0.82 26.76 11.70
C ARG A 53 -1.76 27.26 10.60
N GLY A 54 -3.07 27.14 10.80
CA GLY A 54 -4.07 27.64 9.85
C GLY A 54 -4.40 29.12 10.05
N GLU A 55 -3.97 29.74 11.15
CA GLU A 55 -4.10 31.19 11.42
C GLU A 55 -5.52 31.77 11.18
N GLY A 56 -6.56 30.96 11.40
CA GLY A 56 -7.95 31.34 11.16
C GLY A 56 -8.32 31.52 9.68
N ALA A 57 -7.52 30.97 8.76
CA ALA A 57 -7.83 30.94 7.33
C ALA A 57 -9.18 30.27 7.06
N LEU A 58 -9.85 30.75 6.01
CA LEU A 58 -11.16 30.28 5.59
C LEU A 58 -11.02 29.23 4.49
N PHE A 59 -11.79 28.18 4.62
CA PHE A 59 -11.85 27.05 3.71
C PHE A 59 -13.30 26.78 3.32
N ARG A 60 -13.46 25.90 2.35
CA ARG A 60 -14.73 25.24 2.03
C ARG A 60 -14.49 23.75 1.84
N GLN A 61 -15.52 22.96 2.10
CA GLN A 61 -15.51 21.56 1.69
C GLN A 61 -15.46 21.51 0.16
N CYS A 62 -14.66 20.61 -0.42
CA CYS A 62 -14.77 20.37 -1.85
C CYS A 62 -16.12 19.72 -2.19
N HIS A 63 -16.56 19.79 -3.44
CA HIS A 63 -17.87 19.29 -3.86
C HIS A 63 -18.11 17.83 -3.44
N ASN A 64 -17.14 16.94 -3.67
CA ASN A 64 -17.25 15.52 -3.31
C ASN A 64 -17.29 15.28 -1.78
N TYR A 65 -16.81 16.23 -0.99
CA TYR A 65 -16.98 16.20 0.47
C TYR A 65 -18.37 16.72 0.84
N ALA A 66 -18.74 17.92 0.38
CA ALA A 66 -19.97 18.60 0.78
C ALA A 66 -21.26 17.87 0.33
N VAL A 67 -21.23 17.24 -0.85
CA VAL A 67 -22.42 16.68 -1.51
C VAL A 67 -22.42 15.16 -1.45
N GLU A 68 -21.34 14.55 -1.90
CA GLU A 68 -21.30 13.09 -2.10
C GLU A 68 -20.81 12.31 -0.87
N ASN A 69 -20.24 12.99 0.12
CA ASN A 69 -19.66 12.38 1.33
C ASN A 69 -18.58 11.33 1.05
N VAL A 70 -17.85 11.45 -0.07
CA VAL A 70 -16.79 10.49 -0.46
C VAL A 70 -15.37 11.03 -0.23
N CYS A 71 -15.27 12.28 0.20
CA CYS A 71 -14.01 13.00 0.45
C CYS A 71 -14.04 13.69 1.81
N ASN A 72 -12.86 14.08 2.31
CA ASN A 72 -12.72 14.90 3.52
C ASN A 72 -11.66 15.99 3.38
N TRP A 73 -11.17 16.25 2.16
CA TRP A 73 -10.19 17.31 1.90
C TRP A 73 -10.88 18.66 1.72
N MET A 74 -10.33 19.66 2.38
CA MET A 74 -10.76 21.05 2.30
C MET A 74 -10.00 21.77 1.18
N ILE A 75 -10.55 22.88 0.73
CA ILE A 75 -9.91 23.80 -0.23
C ILE A 75 -10.02 25.23 0.28
N PRO A 76 -9.07 26.12 -0.06
CA PRO A 76 -9.16 27.54 0.29
C PRO A 76 -10.51 28.15 -0.13
N ALA A 77 -11.09 29.02 0.70
CA ALA A 77 -12.41 29.58 0.44
C ALA A 77 -12.47 30.38 -0.88
N ASP A 78 -11.36 30.98 -1.28
CA ASP A 78 -11.16 31.75 -2.52
C ASP A 78 -10.68 30.89 -3.71
N SER A 79 -10.47 29.59 -3.52
CA SER A 79 -10.08 28.70 -4.61
C SER A 79 -11.13 28.72 -5.73
N PRO A 80 -10.72 28.88 -7.00
CA PRO A 80 -11.64 28.84 -8.13
C PRO A 80 -12.20 27.44 -8.40
N ASP A 81 -11.55 26.39 -7.88
CA ASP A 81 -11.88 24.99 -8.20
C ASP A 81 -12.93 24.42 -7.25
N THR A 82 -13.97 23.76 -7.76
CA THR A 82 -14.98 23.12 -6.90
C THR A 82 -14.49 21.84 -6.22
N LEU A 83 -13.47 21.20 -6.77
CA LEU A 83 -12.88 19.93 -6.29
C LEU A 83 -11.52 20.17 -5.64
N CYS A 84 -11.18 19.37 -4.62
CA CYS A 84 -9.83 19.38 -4.04
C CYS A 84 -8.82 18.72 -5.00
N ARG A 85 -7.53 18.97 -4.77
CA ARG A 85 -6.45 18.42 -5.61
C ARG A 85 -6.49 16.88 -5.74
N ALA A 86 -6.99 16.15 -4.74
CA ALA A 86 -7.18 14.70 -4.87
C ALA A 86 -8.36 14.34 -5.80
N CYS A 87 -9.51 15.00 -5.64
CA CYS A 87 -10.70 14.72 -6.44
C CYS A 87 -10.55 15.21 -7.89
N GLN A 88 -9.74 16.24 -8.14
CA GLN A 88 -9.39 16.69 -9.50
C GLN A 88 -8.66 15.61 -10.32
N LEU A 89 -7.99 14.66 -9.66
CA LEU A 89 -7.35 13.54 -10.34
C LEU A 89 -8.35 12.47 -10.81
N THR A 90 -9.60 12.47 -10.34
CA THR A 90 -10.61 11.50 -10.81
C THR A 90 -11.32 12.06 -12.03
N ARG A 91 -11.03 11.47 -13.19
CA ARG A 91 -11.64 11.84 -14.47
C ARG A 91 -13.03 11.23 -14.61
N THR A 92 -13.17 9.96 -14.24
CA THR A 92 -14.43 9.20 -14.35
C THR A 92 -14.80 8.62 -13.00
N ILE A 93 -16.04 8.89 -12.58
CA ILE A 93 -16.64 8.32 -11.36
C ILE A 93 -17.66 7.23 -11.74
N PRO A 94 -17.98 6.32 -10.81
CA PRO A 94 -19.01 5.30 -11.03
C PRO A 94 -20.40 5.88 -11.25
N ASN A 95 -21.30 5.08 -11.85
CA ASN A 95 -22.70 5.45 -11.97
C ASN A 95 -23.39 5.42 -10.59
N LEU A 96 -23.71 6.59 -10.05
CA LEU A 96 -24.29 6.72 -8.71
C LEU A 96 -25.77 6.34 -8.62
N SER A 97 -26.42 5.95 -9.73
CA SER A 97 -27.77 5.38 -9.68
C SER A 97 -27.79 3.96 -9.10
N ALA A 98 -26.66 3.24 -9.16
CA ALA A 98 -26.54 1.94 -8.52
C ALA A 98 -26.26 2.13 -7.01
N PRO A 99 -26.97 1.39 -6.12
CA PRO A 99 -26.93 1.65 -4.68
C PRO A 99 -25.52 1.62 -4.04
N ASP A 100 -24.69 0.65 -4.41
CA ASP A 100 -23.39 0.41 -3.75
C ASP A 100 -22.25 1.25 -4.34
N ASN A 101 -22.45 1.83 -5.52
CA ASN A 101 -21.39 2.52 -6.25
C ASN A 101 -20.83 3.74 -5.51
N ARG A 102 -21.68 4.43 -4.73
CA ARG A 102 -21.19 5.53 -3.88
C ARG A 102 -20.26 5.03 -2.77
N LEU A 103 -20.55 3.86 -2.18
CA LEU A 103 -19.68 3.23 -1.18
C LEU A 103 -18.35 2.77 -1.82
N TYR A 104 -18.41 2.15 -3.00
CA TYR A 104 -17.22 1.73 -3.75
C TYR A 104 -16.34 2.91 -4.13
N TRP A 105 -16.96 3.98 -4.62
CA TRP A 105 -16.26 5.23 -4.90
C TRP A 105 -15.59 5.82 -3.66
N TYR A 106 -16.28 5.86 -2.52
CA TYR A 106 -15.70 6.29 -1.25
C TYR A 106 -14.45 5.48 -0.86
N ARG A 107 -14.51 4.15 -0.97
CA ARG A 107 -13.39 3.25 -0.64
C ARG A 107 -12.18 3.47 -1.57
N LEU A 108 -12.42 3.64 -2.87
CA LEU A 108 -11.38 3.97 -3.85
C LEU A 108 -10.75 5.33 -3.57
N GLU A 109 -11.57 6.34 -3.34
CA GLU A 109 -11.13 7.70 -3.03
C GLU A 109 -10.36 7.77 -1.71
N MET A 110 -10.74 6.97 -0.71
CA MET A 110 -9.96 6.80 0.51
C MET A 110 -8.57 6.23 0.22
N ALA A 111 -8.48 5.11 -0.50
CA ALA A 111 -7.21 4.48 -0.84
C ALA A 111 -6.31 5.44 -1.64
N LYS A 112 -6.87 6.12 -2.64
CA LYS A 112 -6.17 7.15 -3.41
C LYS A 112 -5.64 8.27 -2.52
N ARG A 113 -6.44 8.82 -1.60
CA ARG A 113 -5.99 9.89 -0.69
C ARG A 113 -4.85 9.44 0.24
N ARG A 114 -4.87 8.17 0.69
CA ARG A 114 -3.76 7.61 1.47
C ARG A 114 -2.47 7.58 0.67
N LEU A 115 -2.53 7.11 -0.58
CA LEU A 115 -1.39 7.18 -1.51
C LEU A 115 -0.90 8.62 -1.69
N LEU A 116 -1.79 9.57 -1.98
CA LEU A 116 -1.43 10.97 -2.22
C LEU A 116 -0.82 11.65 -1.00
N TYR A 117 -1.25 11.27 0.20
CA TYR A 117 -0.63 11.71 1.45
C TYR A 117 0.84 11.29 1.51
N THR A 118 1.13 10.02 1.20
CA THR A 118 2.48 9.47 1.23
C THR A 118 3.37 10.08 0.16
N LEU A 119 2.86 10.22 -1.07
CA LEU A 119 3.59 10.88 -2.16
C LEU A 119 3.97 12.32 -1.77
N ALA A 120 3.05 13.07 -1.19
CA ALA A 120 3.33 14.43 -0.72
C ALA A 120 4.37 14.46 0.42
N ALA A 121 4.30 13.52 1.37
CA ALA A 121 5.28 13.42 2.45
C ALA A 121 6.69 13.06 1.95
N LEU A 122 6.78 12.31 0.85
CA LEU A 122 8.04 11.99 0.16
C LEU A 122 8.51 13.09 -0.81
N GLY A 123 7.79 14.21 -0.90
CA GLY A 123 8.13 15.32 -1.79
C GLY A 123 7.88 15.05 -3.28
N LEU A 124 7.11 14.01 -3.61
CA LEU A 124 6.79 13.67 -5.00
C LEU A 124 5.62 14.52 -5.50
N ASP A 125 5.85 15.22 -6.61
CA ASP A 125 4.81 15.99 -7.28
C ASP A 125 3.80 15.06 -7.98
N VAL A 126 2.55 15.51 -8.02
CA VAL A 126 1.43 14.81 -8.67
C VAL A 126 0.70 15.80 -9.58
N PRO A 127 1.26 16.13 -10.76
CA PRO A 127 0.58 17.00 -11.71
C PRO A 127 -0.70 16.33 -12.19
N SER A 128 -1.80 17.07 -12.21
CA SER A 128 -3.08 16.59 -12.74
C SER A 128 -3.09 16.70 -14.26
N ARG A 129 -3.98 15.96 -14.94
CA ARG A 129 -4.22 16.19 -16.38
C ARG A 129 -4.82 17.56 -16.74
N LYS A 130 -5.25 18.34 -15.75
CA LYS A 130 -5.61 19.74 -15.97
C LYS A 130 -4.35 20.63 -16.12
N ASP A 131 -3.30 20.31 -15.36
CA ASP A 131 -2.04 21.08 -15.34
C ASP A 131 -1.05 20.57 -16.40
N ASP A 132 -1.02 19.25 -16.61
CA ASP A 132 -0.22 18.56 -17.62
C ASP A 132 -1.13 17.60 -18.43
N PRO A 133 -1.73 18.06 -19.55
CA PRO A 133 -2.69 17.26 -20.30
C PRO A 133 -2.15 15.96 -20.89
N GLU A 134 -0.85 15.90 -21.19
CA GLU A 134 -0.23 14.79 -21.91
C GLU A 134 0.25 13.69 -20.95
N SER A 135 0.93 14.06 -19.87
CA SER A 135 1.55 13.11 -18.93
C SER A 135 1.04 13.22 -17.49
N GLY A 136 0.11 14.11 -17.19
CA GLY A 136 -0.45 14.24 -15.85
C GLY A 136 -1.17 12.98 -15.36
N LEU A 137 -1.19 12.80 -14.05
CA LEU A 137 -1.89 11.70 -13.41
C LEU A 137 -3.40 11.92 -13.45
N ALA A 138 -4.14 10.88 -13.81
CA ALA A 138 -5.59 10.82 -13.73
C ALA A 138 -6.06 9.40 -13.37
N PHE A 139 -7.26 9.30 -12.82
CA PHE A 139 -7.89 8.05 -12.42
C PHE A 139 -9.26 7.90 -13.07
N GLU A 140 -9.56 6.68 -13.53
CA GLU A 140 -10.88 6.29 -13.99
C GLU A 140 -11.39 5.13 -13.14
N PHE A 141 -12.56 5.32 -12.53
CA PHE A 141 -13.24 4.28 -11.77
C PHE A 141 -14.40 3.77 -12.59
N LEU A 142 -14.20 2.61 -13.23
CA LEU A 142 -15.11 2.06 -14.23
C LEU A 142 -15.80 0.80 -13.71
N GLU A 143 -16.93 0.49 -14.32
CA GLU A 143 -17.77 -0.68 -14.07
C GLU A 143 -17.70 -1.64 -15.26
N ASP A 144 -17.76 -2.94 -14.99
CA ASP A 144 -17.99 -3.93 -16.04
C ASP A 144 -19.29 -3.60 -16.79
N GLY A 145 -19.25 -3.66 -18.12
CA GLY A 145 -20.39 -3.40 -18.98
C GLY A 145 -21.40 -4.55 -18.98
N GLY A 146 -22.66 -4.23 -19.32
CA GLY A 146 -23.77 -5.20 -19.36
C GLY A 146 -23.63 -6.32 -20.40
N ASP A 147 -22.83 -6.10 -21.46
CA ASP A 147 -22.64 -7.05 -22.57
C ASP A 147 -21.40 -7.95 -22.41
N GLY A 148 -20.84 -8.03 -21.19
CA GLY A 148 -19.67 -8.85 -20.89
C GLY A 148 -18.32 -8.15 -21.13
N GLU A 149 -18.33 -6.85 -21.44
CA GLU A 149 -17.14 -6.01 -21.43
C GLU A 149 -16.57 -5.93 -20.01
N ARG A 150 -15.36 -6.43 -19.82
CA ARG A 150 -14.65 -6.38 -18.54
C ARG A 150 -13.75 -5.16 -18.50
N VAL A 151 -13.87 -4.38 -17.44
CA VAL A 151 -12.92 -3.31 -17.16
C VAL A 151 -11.61 -3.95 -16.71
N MET A 152 -10.55 -3.67 -17.46
CA MET A 152 -9.19 -4.01 -17.08
C MET A 152 -8.63 -2.91 -16.19
N THR A 153 -8.24 -3.28 -14.97
CA THR A 153 -7.39 -2.42 -14.14
C THR A 153 -6.03 -2.30 -14.81
N GLY A 154 -5.41 -1.12 -14.72
CA GLY A 154 -4.07 -0.90 -15.25
C GLY A 154 -3.75 0.57 -15.42
N HIS A 155 -2.71 0.84 -16.20
CA HIS A 155 -2.25 2.19 -16.47
C HIS A 155 -2.00 2.41 -17.97
N ASP A 156 -2.15 3.65 -18.41
CA ASP A 156 -1.80 4.10 -19.75
C ASP A 156 -1.35 5.56 -19.69
N ASN A 157 -0.04 5.79 -19.77
CA ASN A 157 0.57 7.13 -19.79
C ASN A 157 0.00 8.08 -18.70
N GLY A 158 0.00 7.63 -17.44
CA GLY A 158 -0.53 8.40 -16.30
C GLY A 158 -2.05 8.38 -16.14
N LEU A 159 -2.81 7.73 -17.03
CA LEU A 159 -4.20 7.37 -16.79
C LEU A 159 -4.28 6.01 -16.09
N ILE A 160 -4.70 5.98 -14.84
CA ILE A 160 -4.86 4.75 -14.06
C ILE A 160 -6.33 4.36 -14.03
N THR A 161 -6.66 3.19 -14.55
CA THR A 161 -8.02 2.65 -14.55
C THR A 161 -8.16 1.61 -13.45
N LEU A 162 -9.21 1.71 -12.64
CA LEU A 162 -9.58 0.69 -11.66
C LEU A 162 -11.01 0.23 -11.89
N ASN A 163 -11.21 -1.09 -11.91
CA ASN A 163 -12.54 -1.68 -11.82
C ASN A 163 -13.10 -1.48 -10.40
N ILE A 164 -14.28 -0.87 -10.29
CA ILE A 164 -14.85 -0.54 -8.98
C ILE A 164 -15.26 -1.78 -8.18
N ALA A 165 -15.43 -2.94 -8.84
CA ALA A 165 -15.69 -4.21 -8.17
C ALA A 165 -14.60 -4.58 -7.15
N GLU A 166 -13.36 -4.13 -7.35
CA GLU A 166 -12.26 -4.30 -6.37
C GLU A 166 -12.55 -3.65 -5.01
N ALA A 167 -13.47 -2.69 -4.96
CA ALA A 167 -13.89 -2.03 -3.73
C ALA A 167 -14.88 -2.87 -2.90
N GLU A 168 -15.43 -3.94 -3.46
CA GLU A 168 -16.21 -4.94 -2.74
C GLU A 168 -15.27 -5.97 -2.09
N ASP A 169 -15.39 -6.17 -0.78
CA ASP A 169 -14.46 -7.04 -0.04
C ASP A 169 -14.57 -8.51 -0.44
N ALA A 170 -15.80 -8.99 -0.68
CA ALA A 170 -16.05 -10.37 -1.11
C ALA A 170 -15.49 -10.65 -2.51
N TYR A 171 -15.70 -9.73 -3.45
CA TYR A 171 -15.09 -9.80 -4.78
C TYR A 171 -13.58 -9.85 -4.69
N ARG A 172 -12.97 -8.91 -3.96
CA ARG A 172 -11.51 -8.82 -3.83
C ARG A 172 -10.92 -10.06 -3.19
N GLU A 173 -11.55 -10.64 -2.17
CA GLU A 173 -11.09 -11.88 -1.53
C GLU A 173 -11.19 -13.10 -2.46
N LYS A 174 -12.26 -13.16 -3.27
CA LYS A 174 -12.40 -14.18 -4.31
C LYS A 174 -11.29 -14.08 -5.35
N VAL A 175 -11.00 -12.88 -5.85
CA VAL A 175 -9.92 -12.64 -6.83
C VAL A 175 -8.56 -12.97 -6.22
N ARG A 176 -8.28 -12.50 -4.99
CA ARG A 176 -7.05 -12.80 -4.25
C ARG A 176 -6.79 -14.31 -4.21
N SER A 177 -7.81 -15.09 -3.82
CA SER A 177 -7.72 -16.54 -3.71
C SER A 177 -7.54 -17.21 -5.08
N ALA A 178 -8.28 -16.77 -6.09
CA ALA A 178 -8.19 -17.31 -7.45
C ALA A 178 -6.83 -17.06 -8.11
N MET A 179 -6.20 -15.92 -7.81
CA MET A 179 -4.89 -15.52 -8.33
C MET A 179 -3.73 -16.05 -7.48
N GLY A 180 -4.00 -16.72 -6.35
CA GLY A 180 -2.97 -17.17 -5.42
C GLY A 180 -2.18 -16.03 -4.77
N GLU A 181 -2.78 -14.84 -4.67
CA GLU A 181 -2.15 -13.65 -4.11
C GLU A 181 -2.14 -13.74 -2.57
N PRO A 182 -0.99 -13.55 -1.91
CA PRO A 182 -0.94 -13.55 -0.45
C PRO A 182 -1.58 -12.29 0.16
N TYR A 183 -1.69 -11.22 -0.63
CA TYR A 183 -2.14 -9.90 -0.18
C TYR A 183 -2.75 -9.13 -1.36
N ARG A 184 -4.02 -8.68 -1.22
CA ARG A 184 -4.72 -7.85 -2.21
C ARG A 184 -5.52 -6.75 -1.52
N THR A 185 -5.17 -5.49 -1.77
CA THR A 185 -5.88 -4.33 -1.22
C THR A 185 -5.99 -3.22 -2.25
N LEU A 186 -7.02 -2.37 -2.13
CA LEU A 186 -7.17 -1.19 -2.99
C LEU A 186 -5.93 -0.30 -2.98
N LEU A 187 -5.39 -0.01 -1.79
CA LEU A 187 -4.20 0.81 -1.65
C LEU A 187 -2.97 0.15 -2.29
N GLY A 188 -2.87 -1.18 -2.23
CA GLY A 188 -1.87 -1.95 -2.97
C GLY A 188 -1.94 -1.70 -4.47
N HIS A 189 -3.13 -1.77 -5.08
CA HIS A 189 -3.32 -1.48 -6.50
C HIS A 189 -2.93 -0.04 -6.85
N PHE A 190 -3.41 0.95 -6.09
CA PHE A 190 -3.02 2.35 -6.32
C PHE A 190 -1.49 2.54 -6.29
N ARG A 191 -0.81 1.89 -5.34
CA ARG A 191 0.65 1.95 -5.25
C ARG A 191 1.34 1.25 -6.43
N HIS A 192 0.83 0.11 -6.87
CA HIS A 192 1.36 -0.61 -8.04
C HIS A 192 1.22 0.24 -9.30
N GLU A 193 0.02 0.72 -9.61
CA GLU A 193 -0.23 1.50 -10.83
C GLU A 193 0.52 2.84 -10.84
N THR A 194 0.66 3.48 -9.67
CA THR A 194 1.52 4.66 -9.59
C THR A 194 3.01 4.35 -9.66
N GLY A 195 3.44 3.12 -9.38
CA GLY A 195 4.80 2.66 -9.64
C GLY A 195 5.13 2.73 -11.12
N HIS A 196 4.23 2.27 -11.99
CA HIS A 196 4.36 2.40 -13.44
C HIS A 196 4.38 3.87 -13.89
N TYR A 197 3.48 4.70 -13.35
CA TYR A 197 3.51 6.14 -13.60
C TYR A 197 4.87 6.77 -13.21
N TYR A 198 5.39 6.49 -12.02
CA TYR A 198 6.67 7.07 -11.59
C TYR A 198 7.89 6.45 -12.28
N PHE A 199 7.77 5.27 -12.90
CA PHE A 199 8.81 4.76 -13.81
C PHE A 199 9.02 5.71 -14.98
N SER A 200 7.95 6.07 -15.69
CA SER A 200 8.05 6.97 -16.86
C SER A 200 8.51 8.37 -16.46
N GLN A 201 8.05 8.86 -15.30
CA GLN A 201 8.40 10.20 -14.81
C GLN A 201 9.83 10.33 -14.29
N LEU A 202 10.38 9.28 -13.66
CA LEU A 202 11.63 9.38 -12.89
C LEU A 202 12.78 8.53 -13.44
N VAL A 203 12.50 7.47 -14.20
CA VAL A 203 13.51 6.46 -14.57
C VAL A 203 13.69 6.37 -16.07
N GLU A 204 12.61 6.20 -16.84
CA GLU A 204 12.64 5.83 -18.26
C GLU A 204 13.54 6.74 -19.12
N ASN A 205 13.51 8.04 -18.86
CA ASN A 205 14.21 9.05 -19.66
C ASN A 205 15.46 9.65 -18.98
N ASP A 206 15.90 9.11 -17.84
CA ASP A 206 17.11 9.55 -17.13
C ASP A 206 18.15 8.40 -17.09
N PRO A 207 19.23 8.45 -17.91
CA PRO A 207 20.28 7.43 -17.92
C PRO A 207 20.90 7.15 -16.54
N ARG A 208 20.91 8.14 -15.65
CA ARG A 208 21.39 8.00 -14.27
C ARG A 208 20.61 6.91 -13.50
N TRP A 209 19.32 6.75 -13.81
CA TRP A 209 18.44 5.78 -13.18
C TRP A 209 18.20 4.56 -14.05
N LEU A 210 18.04 4.72 -15.36
CA LEU A 210 17.75 3.63 -16.29
C LEU A 210 18.87 2.57 -16.34
N GLU A 211 20.14 2.99 -16.32
CA GLU A 211 21.27 2.03 -16.37
C GLU A 211 21.37 1.15 -15.13
N PRO A 212 21.32 1.68 -13.88
CA PRO A 212 21.24 0.83 -12.69
C PRO A 212 19.94 0.04 -12.59
N TYR A 213 18.82 0.59 -13.05
CA TYR A 213 17.54 -0.12 -13.13
C TYR A 213 17.69 -1.42 -13.93
N ARG A 214 18.24 -1.36 -15.16
CA ARG A 214 18.41 -2.55 -16.00
C ARG A 214 19.31 -3.62 -15.39
N LYS A 215 20.27 -3.22 -14.55
CA LYS A 215 21.14 -4.16 -13.81
C LYS A 215 20.41 -4.89 -12.69
N LEU A 216 19.37 -4.27 -12.11
CA LEU A 216 18.64 -4.80 -10.95
C LEU A 216 17.34 -5.52 -11.33
N PHE A 217 16.60 -4.97 -12.30
CA PHE A 217 15.26 -5.41 -12.68
C PHE A 217 15.22 -6.17 -14.01
N GLY A 218 16.26 -6.01 -14.85
CA GLY A 218 16.31 -6.58 -16.20
C GLY A 218 16.00 -5.56 -17.30
N ASP A 219 15.98 -6.03 -18.55
CA ASP A 219 15.77 -5.17 -19.72
C ASP A 219 14.28 -5.01 -20.01
N GLU A 220 13.75 -3.84 -19.70
CA GLU A 220 12.33 -3.49 -19.86
C GLU A 220 11.87 -3.38 -21.31
N ARG A 221 12.78 -3.47 -22.28
CA ARG A 221 12.44 -3.48 -23.71
C ARG A 221 11.95 -4.83 -24.20
N ALA A 222 11.90 -5.84 -23.33
CA ALA A 222 11.26 -7.11 -23.62
C ALA A 222 9.79 -6.88 -24.04
N ASP A 223 9.26 -7.70 -24.93
CA ASP A 223 7.87 -7.56 -25.34
C ASP A 223 6.94 -7.95 -24.18
N TYR A 224 6.17 -6.98 -23.70
CA TYR A 224 5.26 -7.16 -22.57
C TYR A 224 4.22 -8.26 -22.83
N GLY A 225 3.64 -8.31 -24.04
CA GLY A 225 2.59 -9.26 -24.37
C GLY A 225 3.11 -10.71 -24.45
N GLU A 226 4.31 -10.89 -25.01
CA GLU A 226 5.00 -12.18 -25.00
C GLU A 226 5.36 -12.63 -23.59
N ALA A 227 5.86 -11.71 -22.76
CA ALA A 227 6.22 -11.98 -21.37
C ALA A 227 5.00 -12.36 -20.52
N LEU A 228 3.90 -11.63 -20.67
CA LEU A 228 2.61 -11.92 -20.03
C LEU A 228 2.08 -13.31 -20.44
N THR A 229 2.12 -13.61 -21.73
CA THR A 229 1.69 -14.91 -22.26
C THR A 229 2.55 -16.04 -21.69
N ALA A 230 3.87 -15.86 -21.65
CA ALA A 230 4.79 -16.83 -21.05
C ALA A 230 4.51 -17.04 -19.57
N TYR A 231 4.27 -15.96 -18.81
CA TYR A 231 3.96 -16.05 -17.38
C TYR A 231 2.67 -16.83 -17.10
N TYR A 232 1.59 -16.61 -17.84
CA TYR A 232 0.35 -17.37 -17.63
C TYR A 232 0.43 -18.82 -18.11
N ARG A 233 1.32 -19.12 -19.07
CA ARG A 233 1.58 -20.48 -19.53
C ARG A 233 2.44 -21.27 -18.54
N ASP A 234 3.54 -20.67 -18.09
CA ASP A 234 4.62 -21.37 -17.39
C ASP A 234 4.64 -21.10 -15.87
N GLY A 235 4.03 -20.00 -15.43
CA GLY A 235 4.08 -19.49 -14.06
C GLY A 235 5.42 -18.85 -13.70
N ALA A 236 5.53 -18.39 -12.45
CA ALA A 236 6.79 -17.90 -11.92
C ALA A 236 7.82 -19.05 -11.74
N PRO A 237 9.13 -18.80 -11.94
CA PRO A 237 10.19 -19.75 -11.62
C PRO A 237 10.11 -20.24 -10.17
N LYS A 238 10.38 -21.52 -9.89
CA LYS A 238 10.19 -22.11 -8.54
C LYS A 238 10.95 -21.42 -7.41
N ASP A 239 12.05 -20.75 -7.74
CA ASP A 239 12.96 -20.06 -6.83
C ASP A 239 12.81 -18.53 -6.87
N TRP A 240 11.70 -18.01 -7.42
CA TRP A 240 11.45 -16.57 -7.56
C TRP A 240 11.60 -15.80 -6.24
N GLN A 241 11.27 -16.43 -5.09
CA GLN A 241 11.35 -15.82 -3.75
C GLN A 241 12.77 -15.38 -3.40
N GLY A 242 13.79 -15.96 -4.06
CA GLY A 242 15.19 -15.57 -3.88
C GLY A 242 15.54 -14.23 -4.51
N SER A 243 14.70 -13.65 -5.37
CA SER A 243 15.04 -12.42 -6.14
C SER A 243 13.89 -11.45 -6.38
N TYR A 244 12.63 -11.86 -6.21
CA TYR A 244 11.45 -11.04 -6.51
C TYR A 244 10.54 -10.93 -5.29
N ILE A 245 9.87 -9.78 -5.15
CA ILE A 245 8.97 -9.54 -4.02
C ILE A 245 7.66 -10.32 -4.12
N SER A 246 7.23 -10.61 -5.35
CA SER A 246 6.03 -11.40 -5.66
C SER A 246 6.30 -12.32 -6.85
N ALA A 247 5.44 -13.31 -7.05
CA ALA A 247 5.50 -14.15 -8.24
C ALA A 247 5.26 -13.33 -9.52
N TYR A 248 4.32 -12.38 -9.48
CA TYR A 248 3.97 -11.54 -10.62
C TYR A 248 5.09 -10.59 -11.04
N ALA A 249 5.93 -10.14 -10.10
CA ALA A 249 7.15 -9.39 -10.39
C ALA A 249 8.11 -10.12 -11.35
N THR A 250 8.00 -11.45 -11.51
CA THR A 250 8.80 -12.20 -12.49
C THR A 250 8.32 -12.04 -13.93
N MET A 251 7.10 -11.51 -14.13
CA MET A 251 6.45 -11.42 -15.43
C MET A 251 7.19 -10.48 -16.37
N HIS A 252 7.54 -9.28 -15.89
CA HIS A 252 8.24 -8.28 -16.69
C HIS A 252 9.06 -7.32 -15.80
N PRO A 253 10.20 -6.77 -16.26
CA PRO A 253 10.97 -5.78 -15.49
C PRO A 253 10.15 -4.55 -15.03
N TRP A 254 9.16 -4.12 -15.82
CA TRP A 254 8.21 -3.06 -15.39
C TRP A 254 7.39 -3.49 -14.17
N GLU A 255 6.91 -4.73 -14.14
CA GLU A 255 6.15 -5.25 -12.99
C GLU A 255 7.03 -5.45 -11.76
N ASP A 256 8.27 -5.90 -11.94
CA ASP A 256 9.23 -6.02 -10.84
C ASP A 256 9.47 -4.65 -10.18
N TRP A 257 9.54 -3.59 -10.98
CA TRP A 257 9.59 -2.22 -10.48
C TRP A 257 8.30 -1.79 -9.79
N ALA A 258 7.14 -1.96 -10.42
CA ALA A 258 5.86 -1.53 -9.85
C ALA A 258 5.56 -2.24 -8.52
N GLU A 259 5.83 -3.55 -8.45
CA GLU A 259 5.71 -4.35 -7.23
C GLU A 259 6.70 -3.91 -6.16
N THR A 260 7.97 -3.68 -6.51
CA THR A 260 8.98 -3.19 -5.56
C THR A 260 8.65 -1.78 -5.07
N TRP A 261 8.19 -0.89 -5.94
CA TRP A 261 7.73 0.45 -5.61
C TRP A 261 6.56 0.41 -4.64
N ALA A 262 5.55 -0.40 -4.95
CA ALA A 262 4.39 -0.55 -4.10
C ALA A 262 4.76 -1.09 -2.71
N HIS A 263 5.72 -1.99 -2.67
CA HIS A 263 6.24 -2.57 -1.44
C HIS A 263 7.05 -1.55 -0.61
N TYR A 264 7.88 -0.73 -1.25
CA TYR A 264 8.58 0.36 -0.59
C TYR A 264 7.59 1.35 0.06
N MET A 265 6.54 1.74 -0.68
CA MET A 265 5.49 2.63 -0.17
C MET A 265 4.73 2.00 1.01
N LEU A 266 4.52 0.68 1.00
CA LEU A 266 3.95 -0.06 2.13
C LEU A 266 4.84 0.06 3.37
N ILE A 267 6.14 -0.19 3.24
CA ILE A 267 7.11 -0.10 4.34
C ILE A 267 7.09 1.31 4.95
N VAL A 268 7.17 2.33 4.10
CA VAL A 268 7.11 3.75 4.49
C VAL A 268 5.83 4.04 5.29
N ASP A 269 4.67 3.66 4.79
CA ASP A 269 3.40 4.00 5.43
C ASP A 269 3.18 3.30 6.78
N VAL A 270 3.58 2.04 6.87
CA VAL A 270 3.44 1.26 8.09
C VAL A 270 4.43 1.77 9.15
N LEU A 271 5.66 2.12 8.76
CA LEU A 271 6.64 2.71 9.66
C LEU A 271 6.21 4.11 10.13
N ASP A 272 5.71 4.96 9.23
CA ASP A 272 5.16 6.29 9.58
C ASP A 272 4.03 6.16 10.61
N THR A 273 3.11 5.22 10.39
CA THR A 273 2.04 4.90 11.34
C THR A 273 2.63 4.46 12.69
N SER A 274 3.55 3.49 12.70
CA SER A 274 4.14 2.97 13.94
C SER A 274 4.82 4.08 14.77
N THR A 275 5.57 4.98 14.11
CA THR A 275 6.23 6.10 14.77
C THR A 275 5.23 7.09 15.34
N SER A 276 4.18 7.41 14.59
CA SER A 276 3.19 8.40 15.04
C SER A 276 2.35 7.92 16.23
N TYR A 277 2.18 6.60 16.39
CA TYR A 277 1.57 6.01 17.59
C TYR A 277 2.56 5.87 18.75
N GLY A 278 3.83 6.16 18.54
CA GLY A 278 4.88 5.97 19.54
C GLY A 278 5.14 4.49 19.85
N LEU A 279 4.79 3.57 18.94
CA LEU A 279 5.00 2.14 19.14
C LEU A 279 6.49 1.87 19.32
N ALA A 280 6.82 1.09 20.36
CA ALA A 280 8.18 0.67 20.65
C ALA A 280 8.19 -0.80 21.07
N LEU A 281 9.24 -1.52 20.67
CA LEU A 281 9.51 -2.89 21.10
C LEU A 281 10.69 -2.86 22.06
N LEU A 282 10.41 -3.22 23.32
CA LEU A 282 11.33 -3.18 24.46
C LEU A 282 11.36 -4.57 25.14
N PRO A 283 11.92 -5.60 24.48
CA PRO A 283 12.06 -6.92 25.09
C PRO A 283 13.02 -6.91 26.29
N ASP A 284 12.83 -7.84 27.21
CA ASP A 284 13.69 -8.00 28.40
C ASP A 284 15.08 -8.56 28.03
N ASP A 285 15.15 -9.45 27.03
CA ASP A 285 16.40 -10.02 26.53
C ASP A 285 17.06 -9.05 25.52
N PRO A 286 18.28 -8.55 25.78
CA PRO A 286 18.98 -7.62 24.90
C PRO A 286 19.32 -8.19 23.50
N SER A 287 19.24 -9.50 23.31
CA SER A 287 19.46 -10.16 22.02
C SER A 287 18.23 -10.13 21.10
N GLU A 288 17.05 -9.79 21.64
CA GLU A 288 15.82 -9.74 20.88
C GLU A 288 15.69 -8.45 20.04
N PRO A 289 14.94 -8.49 18.93
CA PRO A 289 14.75 -7.33 18.07
C PRO A 289 14.07 -6.16 18.81
N THR A 290 14.74 -5.00 18.81
CA THR A 290 14.21 -3.75 19.42
C THR A 290 13.70 -2.80 18.35
N LEU A 291 12.73 -1.96 18.73
CA LEU A 291 12.23 -0.87 17.90
C LEU A 291 12.05 0.36 18.79
N THR A 292 13.04 1.26 18.76
CA THR A 292 13.04 2.48 19.59
C THR A 292 13.32 3.74 18.78
N ASP A 293 13.84 3.58 17.57
CA ASP A 293 14.12 4.68 16.65
C ASP A 293 12.80 5.27 16.11
N ARG A 294 12.70 6.60 16.22
CA ARG A 294 11.52 7.38 15.83
C ARG A 294 11.85 8.44 14.78
N THR A 295 12.94 8.26 14.03
CA THR A 295 13.31 9.17 12.93
C THR A 295 12.12 9.33 11.99
N PRO A 296 11.69 10.58 11.68
CA PRO A 296 10.66 10.85 10.68
C PRO A 296 11.00 10.16 9.36
N ILE A 297 9.99 9.67 8.64
CA ILE A 297 10.25 8.87 7.43
C ILE A 297 10.86 9.72 6.32
N GLU A 298 10.49 10.99 6.26
CA GLU A 298 11.06 12.00 5.37
C GLU A 298 12.57 12.20 5.56
N ASP A 299 13.10 11.93 6.77
CA ASP A 299 14.51 12.12 7.12
C ASP A 299 15.28 10.79 7.24
N ALA A 300 14.60 9.65 7.14
CA ALA A 300 15.16 8.34 7.41
C ALA A 300 16.02 7.82 6.24
N SER A 301 17.24 7.36 6.54
CA SER A 301 18.02 6.61 5.58
C SER A 301 17.39 5.24 5.29
N PHE A 302 17.69 4.65 4.13
CA PHE A 302 17.24 3.29 3.82
C PHE A 302 17.60 2.27 4.90
N GLU A 303 18.81 2.34 5.47
CA GLU A 303 19.23 1.43 6.54
C GLU A 303 18.41 1.62 7.82
N ASN A 304 18.04 2.87 8.14
CA ASN A 304 17.15 3.16 9.25
C ASN A 304 15.78 2.50 9.03
N LEU A 305 15.20 2.65 7.84
CA LEU A 305 13.92 2.05 7.48
C LEU A 305 13.97 0.53 7.61
N MET A 306 14.98 -0.12 7.03
CA MET A 306 15.11 -1.58 7.08
C MET A 306 15.35 -2.12 8.49
N LYS A 307 16.20 -1.44 9.28
CA LYS A 307 16.44 -1.82 10.68
C LYS A 307 15.17 -1.78 11.52
N ARG A 308 14.27 -0.85 11.26
CA ARG A 308 12.98 -0.71 11.95
C ARG A 308 11.91 -1.67 11.41
N TRP A 309 11.98 -2.00 10.12
CA TRP A 309 11.01 -2.84 9.44
C TRP A 309 10.98 -4.28 9.95
N PHE A 310 12.14 -4.91 10.14
CA PHE A 310 12.20 -6.32 10.55
C PHE A 310 11.61 -6.59 11.95
N PRO A 311 11.97 -5.84 13.01
CA PRO A 311 11.32 -6.01 14.32
C PRO A 311 9.82 -5.73 14.27
N LEU A 312 9.39 -4.72 13.52
CA LEU A 312 7.98 -4.35 13.41
C LEU A 312 7.15 -5.46 12.77
N THR A 313 7.62 -6.04 11.66
CA THR A 313 6.92 -7.13 10.96
C THR A 313 6.88 -8.41 11.78
N TYR A 314 7.94 -8.71 12.55
CA TYR A 314 7.93 -9.80 13.52
C TYR A 314 6.79 -9.65 14.54
N ALA A 315 6.67 -8.48 15.16
CA ALA A 315 5.59 -8.20 16.12
C ALA A 315 4.21 -8.21 15.43
N LEU A 316 4.08 -7.57 14.26
CA LEU A 316 2.83 -7.50 13.49
C LEU A 316 2.29 -8.89 13.15
N ASN A 317 3.13 -9.77 12.61
CA ASN A 317 2.71 -11.12 12.23
C ASN A 317 2.37 -11.96 13.47
N SER A 318 3.15 -11.83 14.54
CA SER A 318 2.85 -12.51 15.81
C SER A 318 1.50 -12.09 16.39
N LEU A 319 1.21 -10.78 16.41
CA LEU A 319 -0.08 -10.24 16.86
C LEU A 319 -1.24 -10.74 15.99
N ASN A 320 -1.09 -10.77 14.66
CA ASN A 320 -2.12 -11.29 13.76
C ASN A 320 -2.41 -12.77 14.03
N ARG A 321 -1.38 -13.60 14.17
CA ARG A 321 -1.54 -15.02 14.53
C ARG A 321 -2.24 -15.19 15.88
N SER A 322 -1.94 -14.35 16.87
CA SER A 322 -2.65 -14.36 18.17
C SER A 322 -4.12 -13.98 18.06
N LEU A 323 -4.51 -13.18 17.07
CA LEU A 323 -5.90 -12.86 16.75
C LEU A 323 -6.60 -13.93 15.89
N GLY A 324 -5.89 -15.00 15.50
CA GLY A 324 -6.40 -16.02 14.59
C GLY A 324 -6.45 -15.58 13.11
N MET A 325 -5.73 -14.51 12.78
CA MET A 325 -5.64 -13.97 11.41
C MET A 325 -4.36 -14.48 10.72
N PRO A 326 -4.35 -14.56 9.37
CA PRO A 326 -3.12 -14.74 8.60
C PRO A 326 -2.09 -13.64 8.88
N ASP A 327 -0.83 -13.87 8.51
CA ASP A 327 0.22 -12.87 8.63
C ASP A 327 -0.19 -11.55 7.95
N GLY A 328 -0.15 -10.46 8.71
CA GLY A 328 -0.45 -9.12 8.18
C GLY A 328 0.59 -8.65 7.15
N TYR A 329 1.78 -9.23 7.19
CA TYR A 329 2.85 -9.06 6.22
C TYR A 329 3.41 -10.42 5.78
N PRO A 330 2.84 -11.03 4.71
CA PRO A 330 3.19 -12.38 4.27
C PRO A 330 4.36 -12.43 3.27
N PHE A 331 5.30 -11.49 3.34
CA PHE A 331 6.40 -11.37 2.38
C PHE A 331 7.76 -11.67 3.02
N THR A 332 8.66 -12.26 2.23
CA THR A 332 10.07 -12.46 2.60
C THR A 332 10.95 -11.52 1.78
N LEU A 333 11.83 -10.78 2.45
CA LEU A 333 12.75 -9.85 1.79
C LEU A 333 14.12 -10.50 1.59
N ALA A 334 14.30 -11.19 0.46
CA ALA A 334 15.61 -11.70 0.05
C ALA A 334 16.58 -10.55 -0.25
N SER A 335 17.90 -10.79 -0.18
CA SER A 335 18.91 -9.75 -0.40
C SER A 335 18.72 -8.99 -1.73
N PRO A 336 18.45 -9.64 -2.87
CA PRO A 336 18.23 -8.90 -4.12
C PRO A 336 16.98 -8.00 -4.08
N VAL A 337 15.94 -8.39 -3.35
CA VAL A 337 14.74 -7.56 -3.14
C VAL A 337 15.08 -6.33 -2.30
N VAL A 338 15.92 -6.48 -1.27
CA VAL A 338 16.41 -5.35 -0.46
C VAL A 338 17.22 -4.38 -1.31
N ASP A 339 18.03 -4.88 -2.25
CA ASP A 339 18.79 -4.02 -3.19
C ASP A 339 17.88 -3.25 -4.16
N LYS A 340 16.81 -3.88 -4.65
CA LYS A 340 15.76 -3.22 -5.44
C LYS A 340 15.02 -2.15 -4.63
N LEU A 341 14.63 -2.44 -3.39
CA LEU A 341 14.02 -1.47 -2.48
C LEU A 341 14.94 -0.27 -2.20
N ARG A 342 16.25 -0.53 -2.05
CA ARG A 342 17.27 0.52 -1.89
C ARG A 342 17.35 1.41 -3.12
N PHE A 343 17.23 0.83 -4.31
CA PHE A 343 17.20 1.59 -5.56
C PHE A 343 15.96 2.49 -5.64
N VAL A 344 14.77 1.97 -5.35
CA VAL A 344 13.53 2.76 -5.27
C VAL A 344 13.67 3.92 -4.29
N HIS A 345 14.20 3.67 -3.09
CA HIS A 345 14.46 4.72 -2.09
C HIS A 345 15.33 5.85 -2.64
N ARG A 346 16.41 5.52 -3.37
CA ARG A 346 17.32 6.52 -3.96
C ARG A 346 16.65 7.35 -5.05
N VAL A 347 15.83 6.73 -5.90
CA VAL A 347 15.05 7.44 -6.93
C VAL A 347 14.10 8.43 -6.28
N ILE A 348 13.34 7.99 -5.26
CA ILE A 348 12.39 8.83 -4.53
C ILE A 348 13.10 9.98 -3.80
N ALA A 349 14.17 9.68 -3.06
CA ALA A 349 14.92 10.69 -2.33
C ALA A 349 15.49 11.78 -3.26
N ALA A 350 16.00 11.39 -4.44
CA ALA A 350 16.49 12.35 -5.42
C ALA A 350 15.37 13.17 -6.05
N ALA A 351 14.18 12.59 -6.26
CA ALA A 351 13.03 13.30 -6.80
C ALA A 351 12.42 14.29 -5.79
N GLY A 352 12.44 13.96 -4.50
CA GLY A 352 11.96 14.83 -3.42
C GLY A 352 12.93 15.97 -3.05
N ASP A 353 14.21 15.86 -3.42
CA ASP A 353 15.21 16.90 -3.19
C ASP A 353 15.04 18.08 -4.18
N LYS A 354 14.31 19.11 -3.74
CA LYS A 354 14.04 20.32 -4.54
C LYS A 354 15.26 21.21 -4.78
N THR A 355 16.45 20.85 -4.28
CA THR A 355 17.68 21.61 -4.53
C THR A 355 18.41 21.19 -5.81
N GLN A 356 18.03 20.06 -6.41
CA GLN A 356 18.61 19.59 -7.67
C GLN A 356 17.81 20.08 -8.89
N PRO A 357 18.45 20.64 -9.93
CA PRO A 357 17.77 21.00 -11.17
C PRO A 357 17.15 19.76 -11.82
N ARG A 358 15.84 19.76 -12.04
CA ARG A 358 15.16 18.78 -12.89
C ARG A 358 15.36 19.20 -14.35
N GLU A 359 16.10 18.42 -15.13
CA GLU A 359 15.97 18.48 -16.59
C GLU A 359 14.58 17.95 -16.94
N ALA A 360 13.75 18.80 -17.57
CA ALA A 360 12.41 18.40 -18.00
C ALA A 360 12.55 17.27 -19.04
N ALA A 361 11.94 16.12 -18.74
CA ALA A 361 11.85 15.02 -19.68
C ALA A 361 11.09 15.50 -20.94
N LYS A 362 11.65 15.25 -22.12
CA LYS A 362 10.92 15.44 -23.38
C LYS A 362 9.87 14.33 -23.50
N PRO A 363 8.66 14.63 -23.97
CA PRO A 363 7.64 13.61 -24.18
C PRO A 363 8.13 12.60 -25.24
N ALA A 364 8.14 11.33 -24.87
CA ALA A 364 8.42 10.20 -25.74
C ALA A 364 7.11 9.60 -26.28
N PRO A 365 7.14 8.78 -27.36
CA PRO A 365 5.95 8.27 -28.02
C PRO A 365 5.16 7.34 -27.10
N LEU A 366 3.83 7.37 -27.29
CA LEU A 366 2.83 6.53 -26.61
C LEU A 366 3.26 5.06 -26.53
N SER A 367 3.54 4.57 -25.32
CA SER A 367 3.56 3.13 -25.04
C SER A 367 2.13 2.61 -25.10
N ALA A 368 1.93 1.45 -25.73
CA ALA A 368 0.61 0.83 -25.85
C ALA A 368 -0.01 0.57 -24.46
N PRO A 369 -1.35 0.64 -24.32
CA PRO A 369 -2.03 0.37 -23.06
C PRO A 369 -1.64 -1.01 -22.54
N GLN A 370 -1.22 -1.09 -21.26
CA GLN A 370 -0.79 -2.34 -20.65
C GLN A 370 -1.91 -2.89 -19.76
N PRO A 371 -2.59 -3.97 -20.17
CA PRO A 371 -3.61 -4.58 -19.35
C PRO A 371 -2.97 -5.33 -18.18
N VAL A 372 -3.37 -5.02 -16.95
CA VAL A 372 -3.10 -5.91 -15.81
C VAL A 372 -4.08 -7.07 -15.91
N ALA A 373 -3.56 -8.26 -16.15
CA ALA A 373 -4.39 -9.41 -16.43
C ALA A 373 -5.25 -9.82 -15.21
N GLN A 374 -6.56 -9.82 -15.42
CA GLN A 374 -7.55 -10.46 -14.56
C GLN A 374 -7.89 -11.84 -15.12
N PRO A 375 -8.30 -12.80 -14.28
CA PRO A 375 -8.61 -14.15 -14.75
C PRO A 375 -9.82 -14.12 -15.69
N MET A 376 -9.68 -14.71 -16.88
CA MET A 376 -10.84 -15.15 -17.67
C MET A 376 -11.54 -16.27 -16.90
N MET A 377 -12.52 -15.91 -16.08
CA MET A 377 -13.42 -16.87 -15.45
C MET A 377 -14.41 -17.38 -16.51
N SER A 378 -13.98 -18.31 -17.35
CA SER A 378 -14.86 -19.15 -18.15
C SER A 378 -15.62 -20.12 -17.25
N GLN A 379 -16.89 -20.36 -17.59
CA GLN A 379 -17.87 -21.12 -16.83
C GLN A 379 -17.52 -22.62 -16.70
N GLU A 380 -18.02 -23.21 -15.60
CA GLU A 380 -18.04 -24.61 -15.13
C GLU A 380 -16.76 -25.22 -14.51
N PRO A 381 -16.88 -25.90 -13.34
CA PRO A 381 -15.73 -26.42 -12.60
C PRO A 381 -15.27 -27.77 -13.17
N VAL A 382 -14.03 -27.84 -13.63
CA VAL A 382 -13.33 -29.12 -13.79
C VAL A 382 -12.89 -29.58 -12.39
N GLN A 383 -13.38 -30.74 -11.95
CA GLN A 383 -13.01 -31.35 -10.67
C GLN A 383 -11.49 -31.61 -10.63
N ALA A 384 -10.79 -30.96 -9.70
CA ALA A 384 -9.40 -31.26 -9.38
C ALA A 384 -9.30 -32.49 -8.46
N PRO A 385 -8.26 -33.34 -8.58
CA PRO A 385 -8.10 -34.52 -7.74
C PRO A 385 -7.67 -34.12 -6.32
N VAL A 386 -8.24 -34.82 -5.33
CA VAL A 386 -7.99 -34.64 -3.90
C VAL A 386 -6.52 -34.95 -3.57
N MET A 387 -5.72 -33.93 -3.23
CA MET A 387 -4.42 -34.13 -2.58
C MET A 387 -4.62 -34.49 -1.11
N GLN A 388 -4.17 -35.68 -0.73
CA GLN A 388 -4.06 -36.10 0.67
C GLN A 388 -3.04 -35.23 1.40
N THR A 389 -3.47 -34.63 2.50
CA THR A 389 -2.64 -33.86 3.43
C THR A 389 -1.63 -34.77 4.13
N ILE A 390 -0.34 -34.52 3.93
CA ILE A 390 0.74 -35.09 4.75
C ILE A 390 0.91 -34.19 5.98
N ALA A 391 0.62 -34.72 7.17
CA ALA A 391 0.83 -34.03 8.44
C ALA A 391 2.33 -33.93 8.78
N PRO A 392 2.77 -32.87 9.49
CA PRO A 392 4.17 -32.73 9.88
C PRO A 392 4.52 -33.70 11.03
N SER A 393 5.64 -34.41 10.86
CA SER A 393 6.20 -35.37 11.83
C SER A 393 6.74 -34.66 13.07
N ALA A 394 6.29 -35.04 14.26
CA ALA A 394 6.86 -34.63 15.54
C ALA A 394 8.23 -35.30 15.80
N PRO A 395 9.18 -34.65 16.49
CA PRO A 395 10.47 -35.24 16.82
C PRO A 395 10.36 -36.32 17.93
N PRO A 396 11.26 -37.32 17.96
CA PRO A 396 11.12 -38.47 18.86
C PRO A 396 11.49 -38.13 20.31
N LEU A 397 10.61 -38.57 21.23
CA LEU A 397 10.84 -38.62 22.67
C LEU A 397 11.93 -39.64 23.01
N GLN A 398 12.93 -39.21 23.79
CA GLN A 398 13.98 -40.07 24.34
C GLN A 398 13.41 -40.96 25.45
N SER A 399 13.69 -42.25 25.38
CA SER A 399 13.29 -43.29 26.33
C SER A 399 14.15 -43.29 27.60
N GLU A 400 13.51 -43.35 28.77
CA GLU A 400 14.13 -43.58 30.08
C GLU A 400 14.82 -44.97 30.18
N PRO A 401 15.87 -45.13 31.01
CA PRO A 401 16.57 -46.39 31.15
C PRO A 401 15.92 -47.36 32.16
N ALA A 402 16.02 -48.64 31.82
CA ALA A 402 15.43 -49.78 32.51
C ALA A 402 16.02 -50.06 33.91
N ALA A 403 15.13 -50.46 34.82
CA ALA A 403 15.41 -50.91 36.17
C ALA A 403 16.17 -52.26 36.22
N VAL A 404 17.24 -52.30 37.01
CA VAL A 404 18.01 -53.50 37.36
C VAL A 404 17.36 -54.20 38.56
N LYS A 405 17.07 -55.50 38.41
CA LYS A 405 16.63 -56.40 39.48
C LYS A 405 17.82 -56.88 40.31
N ALA A 406 17.69 -56.87 41.64
CA ALA A 406 18.54 -57.65 42.56
C ALA A 406 17.69 -58.32 43.67
N ALA A 407 18.16 -59.49 44.08
CA ALA A 407 17.47 -60.63 44.72
C ALA A 407 17.08 -60.46 46.21
N PRO A 408 16.32 -61.42 46.81
CA PRO A 408 15.59 -61.21 48.06
C PRO A 408 16.26 -61.75 49.34
N ALA A 409 15.70 -61.24 50.45
CA ALA A 409 15.58 -61.81 51.80
C ALA A 409 16.78 -61.74 52.76
N LYS A 410 16.56 -61.03 53.88
CA LYS A 410 16.77 -61.56 55.25
C LYS A 410 15.93 -60.81 56.28
N ARG A 411 15.39 -61.59 57.21
CA ARG A 411 14.46 -61.27 58.30
C ARG A 411 15.27 -61.21 59.60
N ALA A 412 15.13 -60.16 60.43
CA ALA A 412 15.55 -60.13 61.83
C ALA A 412 14.97 -58.87 62.51
N THR A 413 13.86 -58.99 63.26
CA THR A 413 13.76 -58.96 64.74
C THR A 413 13.87 -57.59 65.42
N ARG A 414 12.74 -57.25 66.09
CA ARG A 414 12.56 -56.35 67.24
C ARG A 414 13.78 -56.19 68.14
N ARG A 415 13.95 -54.98 68.70
CA ARG A 415 14.07 -54.75 70.16
C ARG A 415 13.85 -53.27 70.52
N ARG A 416 12.93 -53.09 71.47
CA ARG A 416 12.72 -52.05 72.49
C ARG A 416 12.77 -50.58 72.11
#